data_AF-A0A1Y1LVW1-F1
#
_entry.id   AF-A0A1Y1LVW1-F1
#
_cell.length_a   1.000
_cell.length_b   1.000
_cell.length_c   1.000
_cell.angle_alpha   90.00
_cell.angle_beta   90.00
_cell.angle_gamma   90.00
#
_symmetry.space_group_name_H-M   'P 1'
#
loop_
_entity.id
_entity.type
_entity.pdbx_description
1 polymer ?
#
loop_
_entity_poly.entity_id
_entity_poly.type
_entity_poly.pdbx_seq_one_letter_code
_entity_poly.pdbx_strand_id
1 'polypeptide(L)'
;KSLSENLQTMSCSSKTSTKLTRNPYINFYLKYRADNTDKSILDAAVMAGALWRGMNDEEQKPYRSMAASVPWVFRRRRRRRELRTKRSERRLGISLSQRYSYVKGM
;
A
#
# COMPACT_ATOMS: atom_id res chain seq x y z
N LYS A 1 7.30 -19.94 39.87
CA LYS A 1 7.11 -18.48 39.86
C LYS A 1 8.52 -17.89 39.91
N SER A 2 9.11 -17.29 38.88
CA SER A 2 8.57 -16.56 37.74
C SER A 2 9.62 -16.56 36.61
N LEU A 3 9.21 -16.86 35.39
CA LEU A 3 10.02 -16.69 34.17
C LEU A 3 9.29 -15.70 33.27
N SER A 4 9.54 -14.40 33.46
CA SER A 4 9.10 -13.38 32.50
C SER A 4 9.82 -12.05 32.76
N GLU A 5 11.14 -12.07 32.75
CA GLU A 5 11.93 -10.85 32.55
C GLU A 5 12.66 -11.01 31.22
N ASN A 6 12.03 -10.54 30.14
CA ASN A 6 12.71 -10.24 28.88
C ASN A 6 11.72 -9.63 27.87
N LEU A 7 11.40 -8.35 28.06
CA LEU A 7 10.75 -7.54 27.01
C LEU A 7 11.33 -6.12 27.02
N GLN A 8 12.61 -5.97 26.71
CA GLN A 8 13.13 -4.65 26.36
C GLN A 8 14.29 -4.73 25.36
N THR A 9 14.03 -5.27 24.16
CA THR A 9 14.83 -4.90 22.98
C THR A 9 14.24 -3.64 22.38
N MET A 10 14.65 -2.49 22.94
CA MET A 10 14.55 -1.19 22.28
C MET A 10 15.41 -1.21 21.01
N SER A 11 14.86 -1.72 19.92
CA SER A 11 15.46 -1.59 18.60
C SER A 11 15.30 -0.14 18.13
N CYS A 12 16.40 0.62 18.18
CA CYS A 12 16.57 1.91 17.52
C CYS A 12 16.60 1.68 16.00
N SER A 13 15.43 1.54 15.38
CA SER A 13 15.32 1.43 13.92
C SER A 13 15.21 2.83 13.30
N SER A 14 16.25 3.18 12.56
CA SER A 14 16.39 4.38 11.73
C SER A 14 15.09 4.73 10.98
N LYS A 15 14.61 5.96 11.21
CA LYS A 15 13.39 6.54 10.64
C LYS A 15 13.46 6.59 9.10
N THR A 16 13.17 5.49 8.40
CA THR A 16 12.70 5.61 7.02
C THR A 16 11.31 6.24 7.11
N SER A 17 11.17 7.46 6.59
CA SER A 17 9.93 8.27 6.63
C SER A 17 8.86 7.70 5.71
N THR A 18 8.53 6.41 5.91
CA THR A 18 7.49 5.73 5.16
C THR A 18 6.15 6.39 5.49
N LYS A 19 5.50 6.91 4.45
CA LYS A 19 4.21 7.59 4.59
C LYS A 19 3.21 6.62 5.18
N LEU A 20 2.61 7.00 6.31
CA LEU A 20 1.49 6.26 6.88
C LEU A 20 0.34 6.19 5.87
N THR A 21 -0.28 5.02 5.82
CA THR A 21 -1.39 4.73 4.93
C THR A 21 -2.67 4.50 5.74
N ARG A 22 -3.82 4.64 5.08
CA ARG A 22 -5.13 4.29 5.69
C ARG A 22 -5.37 2.79 5.81
N ASN A 23 -4.47 1.95 5.32
CA ASN A 23 -4.60 0.52 5.45
C ASN A 23 -3.71 0.06 6.62
N PRO A 24 -4.30 -0.45 7.73
CA PRO A 24 -3.54 -0.85 8.90
C PRO A 24 -2.55 -1.98 8.58
N TYR A 25 -2.93 -2.93 7.73
CA TYR A 25 -2.04 -4.01 7.29
C TYR A 25 -0.81 -3.46 6.56
N ILE A 26 -0.98 -2.45 5.71
CA ILE A 26 0.16 -1.86 4.98
C ILE A 26 1.12 -1.17 5.95
N ASN A 27 0.61 -0.49 6.98
CA ASN A 27 1.45 0.11 8.01
C ASN A 27 2.24 -0.95 8.79
N PHE A 28 1.59 -2.06 9.13
CA PHE A 28 2.26 -3.22 9.73
C PHE A 28 3.32 -3.82 8.79
N TYR A 29 2.97 -4.07 7.53
CA TYR A 29 3.86 -4.66 6.54
C TYR A 29 5.11 -3.81 6.33
N LEU A 30 4.96 -2.48 6.28
CA LEU A 30 6.09 -1.55 6.14
C LEU A 30 7.05 -1.68 7.32
N LYS A 31 6.53 -1.80 8.55
CA LYS A 31 7.34 -2.06 9.75
C LYS A 31 8.00 -3.43 9.69
N TYR A 32 7.22 -4.48 9.43
CA TYR A 32 7.73 -5.85 9.32
C TYR A 32 8.84 -5.97 8.27
N ARG A 33 8.70 -5.29 7.13
CA ARG A 33 9.72 -5.26 6.07
C ARG A 33 10.97 -4.47 6.47
N ALA A 34 10.81 -3.39 7.24
CA ALA A 34 11.96 -2.66 7.79
C ALA A 34 12.77 -3.54 8.76
N ASP A 35 12.10 -4.42 9.50
CA ASP A 35 12.73 -5.39 10.41
C ASP A 35 13.27 -6.63 9.67
N ASN A 36 12.84 -6.89 8.44
CA ASN A 36 13.19 -8.06 7.63
C ASN A 36 13.72 -7.66 6.25
N THR A 37 14.81 -6.89 6.22
CA THR A 37 15.43 -6.40 4.97
C THR A 37 16.02 -7.50 4.09
N ASP A 38 16.37 -8.62 4.70
CA ASP A 38 17.13 -9.70 4.05
C ASP A 38 16.23 -10.63 3.22
N LYS A 39 14.91 -10.55 3.42
CA LYS A 39 13.93 -11.39 2.74
C LYS A 39 13.50 -10.76 1.42
N SER A 40 13.21 -11.62 0.44
CA SER A 40 12.54 -11.19 -0.79
C SER A 40 11.22 -10.48 -0.46
N ILE A 41 10.85 -9.50 -1.28
CA ILE A 41 9.62 -8.73 -1.10
C ILE A 41 8.39 -9.65 -1.06
N LEU A 42 8.38 -10.69 -1.92
CA LEU A 42 7.30 -11.67 -2.00
C LEU A 42 7.23 -12.50 -0.72
N ASP A 43 8.35 -13.05 -0.26
CA ASP A 43 8.40 -13.88 0.95
C ASP A 43 8.02 -13.08 2.19
N ALA A 44 8.50 -11.84 2.28
CA ALA A 44 8.13 -10.93 3.35
C ALA A 44 6.62 -10.63 3.35
N ALA A 45 5.99 -10.49 2.17
CA ALA A 45 4.55 -10.26 2.05
C ALA A 45 3.72 -11.48 2.44
N VAL A 46 4.15 -12.69 2.04
CA VAL A 46 3.49 -13.94 2.43
C VAL A 46 3.55 -14.14 3.94
N MET A 47 4.75 -13.99 4.53
CA MET A 47 4.96 -14.13 5.97
C MET A 47 4.19 -13.09 6.77
N ALA A 48 4.25 -11.81 6.36
CA ALA A 48 3.49 -10.74 7.00
C ALA A 48 1.98 -11.00 6.92
N GLY A 49 1.47 -11.50 5.80
CA GLY A 49 0.06 -11.84 5.66
C GLY A 49 -0.39 -12.97 6.58
N ALA A 50 0.46 -13.99 6.79
CA ALA A 50 0.21 -15.05 7.75
C ALA A 50 0.20 -14.51 9.19
N LEU A 51 1.22 -13.73 9.57
CA LEU A 51 1.33 -13.13 10.91
C LEU A 51 0.16 -12.20 11.21
N TRP A 52 -0.20 -11.32 10.28
CA TRP A 52 -1.30 -10.38 10.46
C TRP A 52 -2.64 -11.08 10.71
N ARG A 53 -2.89 -12.21 10.05
CA ARG A 53 -4.10 -13.01 10.26
C ARG A 53 -4.11 -13.72 11.61
N GLY A 54 -2.94 -14.02 12.17
CA GLY A 54 -2.78 -14.60 13.51
C GLY A 54 -2.71 -13.58 14.65
N MET A 55 -2.56 -12.28 14.34
CA MET A 55 -2.47 -11.23 15.36
C MET A 55 -3.81 -10.96 16.01
N ASN A 56 -3.78 -10.78 17.34
CA ASN A 56 -4.96 -10.39 18.11
C ASN A 56 -5.34 -8.92 17.87
N ASP A 57 -6.58 -8.55 18.19
CA ASP A 57 -7.06 -7.19 18.00
C ASP A 57 -6.23 -6.15 18.77
N GLU A 58 -5.67 -6.51 19.93
CA GLU A 58 -4.79 -5.63 20.71
C GLU A 58 -3.48 -5.32 19.98
N GLU A 59 -2.90 -6.31 19.31
CA GLU A 59 -1.67 -6.15 18.52
C GLU A 59 -1.93 -5.37 17.22
N GLN A 60 -3.13 -5.51 16.65
CA GLN A 60 -3.55 -4.75 15.47
C GLN A 60 -3.96 -3.31 15.81
N LYS A 61 -4.41 -3.04 17.04
CA LYS A 61 -4.89 -1.73 17.52
C LYS A 61 -3.95 -0.55 17.20
N PRO A 62 -2.63 -0.61 17.44
CA PRO A 62 -1.74 0.50 17.09
C PRO A 62 -1.77 0.82 15.59
N TYR A 63 -1.78 -0.20 14.73
CA TYR A 63 -1.79 0.00 13.27
C TYR A 63 -3.15 0.50 12.77
N ARG A 64 -4.26 0.07 13.40
CA ARG A 64 -5.61 0.61 13.14
C ARG A 64 -5.71 2.08 13.53
N SER A 65 -5.13 2.46 14.67
CA SER A 65 -5.10 3.85 15.13
C SER A 65 -4.28 4.74 14.19
N MET A 66 -3.10 4.27 13.74
CA MET A 66 -2.30 4.95 12.72
C MET A 66 -3.05 5.10 11.39
N ALA A 67 -3.79 4.08 10.97
CA ALA A 67 -4.58 4.14 9.74
C ALA A 67 -5.73 5.14 9.83
N ALA A 68 -6.37 5.24 11.01
CA ALA A 68 -7.46 6.17 11.27
C ALA A 68 -6.99 7.64 11.28
N SER A 69 -5.77 7.92 11.74
CA SER A 69 -5.22 9.28 11.79
C SER A 69 -4.87 9.84 10.41
N VAL A 70 -4.80 9.01 9.36
CA VAL A 70 -4.43 9.46 8.01
C VAL A 70 -5.65 10.08 7.31
N PRO A 71 -5.59 11.37 6.91
CA PRO A 71 -6.70 12.04 6.26
C PRO A 71 -7.06 11.36 4.94
N TRP A 72 -8.35 11.31 4.62
CA TRP A 72 -8.80 10.78 3.35
C TRP A 72 -8.49 11.79 2.24
N VAL A 73 -7.54 11.44 1.37
CA VAL A 73 -7.20 12.25 0.20
C VAL A 73 -7.94 11.68 -1.00
N PHE A 74 -8.97 12.40 -1.49
CA PHE A 74 -9.61 12.05 -2.75
C PHE A 74 -8.59 12.17 -3.89
N ARG A 75 -8.09 11.02 -4.36
CA ARG A 75 -7.24 11.01 -5.55
C ARG A 75 -8.11 11.35 -6.75
N ARG A 76 -8.03 12.59 -7.23
CA ARG A 76 -8.66 13.08 -8.48
C ARG A 76 -8.04 12.36 -9.69
N ARG A 77 -8.33 11.06 -9.84
CA ARG A 77 -7.78 10.14 -10.86
C ARG A 77 -8.20 10.55 -12.28
N ARG A 78 -9.25 11.37 -12.40
CA ARG A 78 -9.91 11.73 -13.65
C ARG A 78 -9.00 12.51 -14.62
N ARG A 79 -8.21 13.47 -14.11
CA ARG A 79 -7.46 14.41 -14.98
C ARG A 79 -6.34 13.75 -15.80
N ARG A 80 -5.67 12.72 -15.28
CA ARG A 80 -4.56 12.06 -16.01
C ARG A 80 -5.02 11.15 -17.14
N ARG A 81 -6.20 10.51 -17.04
CA ARG A 81 -6.76 9.70 -18.13
C ARG A 81 -7.20 10.58 -19.28
N GLU A 82 -7.93 11.66 -18.99
CA GLU A 82 -8.37 12.63 -20.00
C GLU A 82 -7.20 13.25 -20.78
N LEU A 83 -6.11 13.61 -20.09
CA LEU A 83 -4.92 14.16 -20.76
C LEU A 83 -4.21 13.12 -21.65
N ARG A 84 -4.18 11.84 -21.26
CA ARG A 84 -3.63 10.77 -22.11
C ARG A 84 -4.48 10.57 -23.36
N THR A 85 -5.80 10.51 -23.21
CA THR A 85 -6.75 10.43 -24.33
C THR A 85 -6.57 11.61 -25.28
N LYS A 86 -6.57 12.85 -24.78
CA LYS A 86 -6.36 14.04 -25.62
C LYS A 86 -5.01 14.04 -26.34
N ARG A 87 -3.93 13.56 -25.70
CA ARG A 87 -2.61 13.45 -26.35
C ARG A 87 -2.58 12.37 -27.42
N SER A 88 -3.29 11.25 -27.24
CA SER A 88 -3.42 10.22 -28.28
C SER A 88 -4.27 10.70 -29.47
N GLU A 89 -5.32 11.48 -29.23
CA GLU A 89 -6.17 12.03 -30.28
C GLU A 89 -5.42 13.08 -31.12
N ARG A 90 -4.63 13.95 -30.47
CA ARG A 90 -3.74 14.89 -31.18
C ARG A 90 -2.67 14.21 -32.03
N ARG A 91 -2.15 13.04 -31.58
CA ARG A 91 -1.11 12.31 -32.31
C ARG A 91 -1.64 11.50 -33.50
N LEU A 92 -2.87 11.01 -33.40
CA LEU A 92 -3.43 10.05 -34.36
C LEU A 92 -4.57 10.66 -35.20
N GLY A 93 -4.92 11.93 -34.96
CA GLY A 93 -5.97 12.65 -35.71
C GLY A 93 -7.38 12.09 -35.55
N ILE A 94 -7.56 11.05 -34.73
CA ILE A 94 -8.78 10.26 -34.64
C ILE A 94 -9.17 10.12 -33.17
N SER A 95 -10.43 10.42 -32.86
CA SER A 95 -10.98 10.30 -31.51
C SER A 95 -11.03 8.85 -31.04
N LEU A 96 -10.97 8.62 -29.73
CA LEU A 96 -11.06 7.26 -29.16
C LEU A 96 -12.43 6.61 -29.44
N SER A 97 -13.47 7.42 -29.60
CA SER A 97 -14.82 7.02 -30.03
C SER A 97 -14.85 6.51 -31.48
N GLN A 98 -14.21 7.24 -32.42
CA GLN A 98 -14.10 6.78 -33.81
C GLN A 98 -13.29 5.48 -33.93
N ARG A 99 -12.26 5.32 -33.09
CA ARG A 99 -11.46 4.08 -33.05
C ARG A 99 -12.27 2.87 -32.59
N TYR A 100 -13.15 3.04 -31.61
CA TYR A 100 -14.01 1.95 -31.10
C TYR A 100 -15.11 1.57 -32.10
N SER A 101 -15.59 2.53 -32.90
CA SER A 101 -16.54 2.29 -33.99
C SER A 101 -15.93 1.45 -35.12
N TYR A 102 -14.63 1.64 -35.41
CA TYR A 102 -13.95 0.93 -36.50
C TYR A 102 -13.63 -0.53 -36.17
N VAL A 103 -13.39 -0.84 -34.89
CA VAL A 103 -13.03 -2.20 -34.43
C VAL A 103 -14.27 -3.08 -34.19
N LYS A 104 -15.45 -2.49 -33.96
CA LYS A 104 -16.69 -3.21 -33.66
C LYS A 104 -17.61 -3.42 -34.89
N GLY A 105 -17.17 -2.97 -36.07
CA GLY A 105 -17.87 -3.10 -37.34
C GLY A 105 -17.21 -4.06 -38.34
N MET A 106 -16.24 -4.85 -37.88
CA MET A 106 -15.74 -6.07 -38.53
C MET A 106 -16.32 -7.28 -37.80
#